data_AF-A0AA40CIA3-F1
#
_entry.id   AF-A0AA40CIA3-F1
#
_cell.length_a   1.000
_cell.length_b   1.000
_cell.length_c   1.000
_cell.angle_alpha   90.00
_cell.angle_beta   90.00
_cell.angle_gamma   90.00
#
_symmetry.space_group_name_H-M   'P 1'
#
loop_
_entity.id
_entity.type
_entity.pdbx_description
1 polymer ?
#
loop_
_entity_poly.entity_id
_entity_poly.type
_entity_poly.pdbx_seq_one_letter_code
_entity_poly.pdbx_strand_id
1 'polypeptide(L)'
;MQGMSFDRTFSSRSPATPVQYGWEELLDQRINILKEASLTGNKHLLAAIEVQERLSEVDHVATFHREAKALGPIAYRSAKDVFDDLEQHCVDANAGVKGDTDEVKSDMESQANNDADPEDWEQTLDEKIDTMKARSADRWEELRSFGKRRIRELPQNLRPPAARAYGGSLSAIAQFVDNSIRWLMDAIDTISEWFQQAWAKIKEWASAAQNWFEKALDTIKGWFGAYVDRFGEPCSPRPSSTTTVPLRSAKGLPDLESITARLEKVGLDRFLLVRKGDEWVVQLSL
;
A
#
# COMPACT_ATOMS: atom_id res chain seq x y z
N MET A 1 2.27 27.63 -47.98
CA MET A 1 2.47 27.88 -46.54
C MET A 1 1.43 28.88 -46.08
N GLN A 2 0.40 28.42 -45.39
CA GLN A 2 -0.53 29.23 -44.61
C GLN A 2 -1.04 28.33 -43.48
N GLY A 3 -0.78 28.76 -42.25
CA GLY A 3 -0.95 27.98 -41.03
C GLY A 3 -2.42 27.78 -40.68
N MET A 4 -2.75 26.56 -40.26
CA MET A 4 -4.01 26.26 -39.60
C MET A 4 -3.96 26.79 -38.17
N SER A 5 -4.79 27.80 -37.89
CA SER A 5 -5.15 28.22 -36.54
C SER A 5 -6.03 27.15 -35.90
N PHE A 6 -5.58 26.55 -34.80
CA PHE A 6 -6.43 25.75 -33.92
C PHE A 6 -7.02 26.67 -32.85
N ASP A 7 -8.25 27.11 -33.06
CA ASP A 7 -9.07 27.70 -32.00
C ASP A 7 -9.38 26.61 -30.97
N ARG A 8 -8.62 26.59 -29.87
CA ARG A 8 -9.00 25.89 -28.64
C ARG A 8 -10.05 26.72 -27.94
N THR A 9 -11.31 26.39 -28.14
CA THR A 9 -12.39 26.76 -27.22
C THR A 9 -12.13 26.10 -25.87
N PHE A 10 -11.52 26.86 -24.95
CA PHE A 10 -11.53 26.53 -23.52
C PHE A 10 -12.96 26.62 -23.04
N SER A 11 -13.68 25.50 -23.09
CA SER A 11 -14.94 25.34 -22.39
C SER A 11 -14.66 25.49 -20.90
N SER A 12 -15.16 26.60 -20.35
CA SER A 12 -15.18 26.93 -18.92
C SER A 12 -15.72 25.75 -18.11
N ARG A 13 -14.80 24.89 -17.63
CA ARG A 13 -15.14 23.90 -16.61
C ARG A 13 -15.33 24.65 -15.31
N SER A 14 -16.57 24.72 -14.86
CA SER A 14 -16.89 25.12 -13.48
C SER A 14 -15.96 24.37 -12.53
N PRO A 15 -15.33 25.05 -11.55
CA PRO A 15 -14.47 24.36 -10.59
C PRO A 15 -15.35 23.34 -9.87
N ALA A 16 -15.09 22.05 -10.13
CA ALA A 16 -15.76 20.97 -9.45
C ALA A 16 -15.59 21.20 -7.95
N THR A 17 -16.71 21.38 -7.23
CA THR A 17 -16.68 21.55 -5.78
C THR A 17 -16.03 20.29 -5.20
N PRO A 18 -14.96 20.42 -4.39
CA PRO A 18 -14.27 19.26 -3.87
C PRO A 18 -15.23 18.41 -3.04
N VAL A 19 -15.45 17.16 -3.42
CA VAL A 19 -16.24 16.23 -2.61
C VAL A 19 -15.42 15.91 -1.37
N GLN A 20 -15.80 16.47 -0.22
CA GLN A 20 -15.20 16.13 1.07
C GLN A 20 -15.69 14.73 1.46
N TYR A 21 -14.85 13.71 1.30
CA TYR A 21 -15.11 12.39 1.88
C TYR A 21 -14.66 12.41 3.34
N GLY A 22 -15.42 11.76 4.22
CA GLY A 22 -14.97 11.50 5.58
C GLY A 22 -13.77 10.55 5.58
N TRP A 23 -13.05 10.53 6.70
CA TRP A 23 -11.90 9.64 6.87
C TRP A 23 -12.30 8.16 6.74
N GLU A 24 -13.56 7.81 7.09
CA GLU A 24 -14.09 6.45 6.96
C GLU A 24 -14.20 6.03 5.51
N GLU A 25 -14.82 6.84 4.66
CA GLU A 25 -14.97 6.52 3.23
C GLU A 25 -13.62 6.46 2.52
N LEU A 26 -12.66 7.31 2.91
CA LEU A 26 -11.31 7.27 2.36
C LEU A 26 -10.57 5.99 2.76
N LEU A 27 -10.70 5.55 4.01
CA LEU A 27 -10.12 4.30 4.48
C LEU A 27 -10.80 3.10 3.79
N ASP A 28 -12.12 3.11 3.66
CA ASP A 28 -12.88 2.06 2.99
C ASP A 28 -12.50 1.92 1.50
N GLN A 29 -12.42 3.03 0.77
CA GLN A 29 -11.99 3.05 -0.63
C GLN A 29 -10.58 2.47 -0.76
N ARG A 30 -9.67 2.87 0.12
CA ARG A 30 -8.30 2.40 0.10
C ARG A 30 -8.20 0.91 0.36
N ILE A 31 -8.87 0.40 1.40
CA ILE A 31 -8.88 -1.03 1.70
C ILE A 31 -9.51 -1.83 0.56
N ASN A 32 -10.57 -1.32 -0.09
CA ASN A 32 -11.15 -1.98 -1.27
C ASN A 32 -10.12 -2.11 -2.40
N ILE A 33 -9.34 -1.06 -2.69
CA ILE A 33 -8.31 -1.11 -3.73
C ILE A 33 -7.19 -2.09 -3.34
N LEU A 34 -6.75 -2.08 -2.08
CA LEU A 34 -5.71 -3.01 -1.59
C LEU A 34 -6.19 -4.47 -1.61
N LYS A 35 -7.45 -4.70 -1.23
CA LYS A 35 -8.10 -6.00 -1.32
C LYS A 35 -8.17 -6.48 -2.76
N GLU A 36 -8.69 -5.64 -3.67
CA GLU A 36 -8.75 -5.98 -5.09
C GLU A 36 -7.36 -6.30 -5.65
N ALA A 37 -6.36 -5.45 -5.37
CA ALA A 37 -4.99 -5.68 -5.80
C ALA A 37 -4.44 -7.03 -5.32
N SER A 38 -4.73 -7.40 -4.06
CA SER A 38 -4.30 -8.67 -3.47
C SER A 38 -5.02 -9.88 -4.05
N LEU A 39 -6.27 -9.73 -4.47
CA LEU A 39 -7.07 -10.83 -5.02
C LEU A 39 -6.79 -11.08 -6.50
N THR A 40 -6.56 -10.01 -7.27
CA THR A 40 -6.37 -10.10 -8.71
C THR A 40 -4.89 -10.08 -9.13
N GLY A 41 -3.96 -9.76 -8.22
CA GLY A 41 -2.55 -9.52 -8.56
C GLY A 41 -2.34 -8.28 -9.44
N ASN A 42 -3.29 -7.32 -9.42
CA ASN A 42 -3.23 -6.16 -10.30
C ASN A 42 -2.27 -5.09 -9.72
N LYS A 43 -1.00 -5.19 -10.12
CA LYS A 43 0.09 -4.28 -9.73
C LYS A 43 -0.21 -2.79 -9.97
N HIS A 44 -1.11 -2.49 -10.90
CA HIS A 44 -1.43 -1.13 -11.27
C HIS A 44 -2.25 -0.42 -10.18
N LEU A 45 -3.06 -1.17 -9.44
CA LEU A 45 -3.81 -0.64 -8.30
C LEU A 45 -2.89 -0.21 -7.15
N LEU A 46 -1.83 -0.99 -6.85
CA LEU A 46 -0.85 -0.62 -5.85
C LEU A 46 -0.02 0.61 -6.27
N ALA A 47 0.39 0.67 -7.54
CA ALA A 47 1.09 1.83 -8.07
C ALA A 47 0.25 3.11 -7.99
N ALA A 48 -1.07 3.03 -8.22
CA ALA A 48 -1.96 4.17 -8.07
C ALA A 48 -2.02 4.68 -6.62
N ILE A 49 -2.03 3.78 -5.63
CA ILE A 49 -1.98 4.15 -4.21
C ILE A 49 -0.63 4.78 -3.86
N GLU A 50 0.48 4.21 -4.32
CA GLU A 50 1.82 4.74 -4.06
C GLU A 50 1.98 6.15 -4.64
N VAL A 51 1.49 6.36 -5.86
CA VAL A 51 1.42 7.68 -6.48
C VAL A 51 0.60 8.62 -5.61
N GLN A 52 -0.61 8.25 -5.21
CA GLN A 52 -1.47 9.09 -4.36
C GLN A 52 -0.79 9.48 -3.04
N GLU A 53 -0.08 8.55 -2.39
CA GLU A 53 0.67 8.85 -1.16
C GLU A 53 1.81 9.84 -1.40
N ARG A 54 2.54 9.71 -2.52
CA ARG A 54 3.64 10.62 -2.86
C ARG A 54 3.16 12.03 -3.22
N LEU A 55 1.88 12.17 -3.56
CA LEU A 55 1.23 13.47 -3.83
C LEU A 55 0.73 14.16 -2.57
N SER A 56 0.71 13.47 -1.42
CA SER A 56 0.41 14.15 -0.17
C SER A 56 1.61 14.99 0.25
N GLU A 57 1.42 16.31 0.29
CA GLU A 57 2.38 17.25 0.88
C GLU A 57 2.32 17.23 2.42
N VAL A 58 1.35 16.50 3.00
CA VAL A 58 1.07 16.48 4.43
C VAL A 58 1.75 15.29 5.08
N ASP A 59 2.66 15.57 6.01
CA ASP A 59 3.13 14.57 6.97
C ASP A 59 2.01 14.28 7.99
N HIS A 60 1.22 13.26 7.71
CA HIS A 60 0.07 12.90 8.54
C HIS A 60 0.48 12.41 9.93
N VAL A 61 1.67 11.81 10.09
CA VAL A 61 2.19 11.32 11.37
C VAL A 61 2.59 12.50 12.25
N ALA A 62 3.36 13.44 11.69
CA ALA A 62 3.72 14.67 12.37
C ALA A 62 2.47 15.51 12.70
N THR A 63 1.49 15.53 11.80
CA THR A 63 0.20 16.21 12.03
C THR A 63 -0.55 15.57 13.20
N PHE A 64 -0.67 14.24 13.22
CA PHE A 64 -1.27 13.51 14.34
C PHE A 64 -0.61 13.86 15.68
N HIS A 65 0.73 13.75 15.78
CA HIS A 65 1.43 14.03 17.04
C HIS A 65 1.32 15.49 17.46
N ARG A 66 1.39 16.43 16.52
CA ARG A 66 1.27 17.88 16.80
C ARG A 66 -0.10 18.20 17.38
N GLU A 67 -1.15 17.73 16.73
CA GLU A 67 -2.53 17.96 17.18
C GLU A 67 -2.83 17.22 18.49
N ALA A 68 -2.37 15.98 18.64
CA ALA A 68 -2.57 15.21 19.86
C ALA A 68 -1.88 15.88 21.07
N LYS A 69 -0.67 16.43 20.87
CA LYS A 69 0.04 17.20 21.91
C LYS A 69 -0.71 18.48 22.30
N ALA A 70 -1.35 19.15 21.34
CA ALA A 70 -2.12 20.37 21.57
C ALA A 70 -3.36 20.13 22.46
N LEU A 71 -3.89 18.90 22.50
CA LEU A 71 -5.02 18.51 23.37
C LEU A 71 -4.60 18.27 24.84
N GLY A 72 -3.31 18.35 25.15
CA GLY A 72 -2.76 18.14 26.49
C GLY A 72 -2.32 16.70 26.77
N PRO A 73 -1.62 16.48 27.90
CA PRO A 73 -0.84 15.25 28.15
C PRO A 73 -1.67 13.99 28.40
N ILE A 74 -2.94 14.12 28.82
CA ILE A 74 -3.83 12.97 29.03
C ILE A 74 -4.40 12.52 27.68
N ALA A 75 -4.93 13.46 26.88
CA ALA A 75 -5.44 13.18 25.54
C ALA A 75 -4.34 12.67 24.61
N TYR A 76 -3.12 13.23 24.70
CA TYR A 76 -1.97 12.74 23.93
C TYR A 76 -1.66 11.27 24.22
N ARG A 77 -1.63 10.86 25.49
CA ARG A 77 -1.37 9.46 25.86
C ARG A 77 -2.43 8.51 25.32
N SER A 78 -3.71 8.83 25.55
CA SER A 78 -4.80 8.02 25.03
C SER A 78 -4.82 7.94 23.50
N ALA A 79 -4.51 9.04 22.80
CA ALA A 79 -4.38 9.04 21.35
C ALA A 79 -3.19 8.20 20.88
N LYS A 80 -2.06 8.27 21.59
CA LYS A 80 -0.88 7.45 21.31
C LYS A 80 -1.19 5.96 21.50
N ASP A 81 -1.92 5.58 22.56
CA ASP A 81 -2.30 4.17 22.78
C ASP A 81 -3.12 3.62 21.60
N VAL A 82 -4.06 4.42 21.07
CA VAL A 82 -4.80 4.05 19.85
C VAL A 82 -3.86 3.92 18.65
N PHE A 83 -2.89 4.81 18.51
CA PHE A 83 -1.93 4.80 17.41
C PHE A 83 -0.97 3.61 17.46
N ASP A 84 -0.50 3.25 18.66
CA ASP A 84 0.33 2.07 18.92
C ASP A 84 -0.45 0.78 18.64
N ASP A 85 -1.74 0.72 19.01
CA ASP A 85 -2.59 -0.44 18.71
C ASP A 85 -2.81 -0.64 17.19
N LEU A 86 -2.95 0.46 16.43
CA LEU A 86 -3.03 0.41 14.98
C LEU A 86 -1.71 -0.09 14.37
N GLU A 87 -0.57 0.37 14.88
CA GLU A 87 0.76 -0.12 14.48
C GLU A 87 0.88 -1.61 14.73
N GLN A 88 0.62 -2.04 15.96
CA GLN A 88 0.78 -3.43 16.37
C GLN A 88 -0.11 -4.37 15.56
N HIS A 89 -1.35 -3.97 15.28
CA HIS A 89 -2.25 -4.80 14.47
C HIS A 89 -1.77 -4.95 13.01
N CYS A 90 -1.14 -3.91 12.44
CA CYS A 90 -0.48 -4.03 11.15
C CYS A 90 0.76 -4.93 11.19
N VAL A 91 1.56 -4.85 12.26
CA VAL A 91 2.72 -5.74 12.48
C VAL A 91 2.28 -7.19 12.57
N ASP A 92 1.21 -7.47 13.33
CA ASP A 92 0.65 -8.81 13.50
C ASP A 92 0.10 -9.35 12.16
N ALA A 93 -0.61 -8.51 11.40
CA ALA A 93 -1.09 -8.87 10.08
C ALA A 93 0.06 -9.19 9.10
N ASN A 94 1.15 -8.41 9.13
CA ASN A 94 2.36 -8.66 8.34
C ASN A 94 3.04 -9.98 8.74
N ALA A 95 3.10 -10.28 10.05
CA ALA A 95 3.57 -11.57 10.55
C ALA A 95 2.66 -12.72 10.12
N GLY A 96 1.34 -12.50 10.03
CA GLY A 96 0.40 -13.45 9.46
C GLY A 96 0.70 -13.78 7.99
N VAL A 97 1.01 -12.77 7.16
CA VAL A 97 1.45 -12.99 5.77
C VAL A 97 2.75 -13.78 5.73
N LYS A 98 3.70 -13.50 6.63
CA LYS A 98 4.93 -14.29 6.74
C LYS A 98 4.64 -15.75 7.07
N GLY A 99 3.72 -16.00 8.01
CA GLY A 99 3.24 -17.35 8.32
C GLY A 99 2.66 -18.06 7.09
N ASP A 100 1.84 -17.37 6.28
CA ASP A 100 1.34 -17.93 5.01
C ASP A 100 2.49 -18.33 4.09
N THR A 101 3.51 -17.47 3.93
CA THR A 101 4.67 -17.77 3.05
C THR A 101 5.56 -18.89 3.57
N ASP A 102 5.63 -19.08 4.89
CA ASP A 102 6.37 -20.18 5.52
C ASP A 102 5.65 -21.53 5.36
N GLU A 103 4.31 -21.53 5.39
CA GLU A 103 3.50 -22.70 5.02
C GLU A 103 3.76 -23.10 3.57
N VAL A 104 3.69 -22.14 2.63
CA VAL A 104 4.02 -22.40 1.22
C VAL A 104 5.42 -22.99 1.08
N LYS A 105 6.42 -22.43 1.77
CA LYS A 105 7.78 -22.97 1.79
C LYS A 105 7.80 -24.43 2.26
N SER A 106 7.12 -24.73 3.36
CA SER A 106 7.07 -26.08 3.93
C SER A 106 6.46 -27.09 2.95
N ASP A 107 5.41 -26.70 2.23
CA ASP A 107 4.77 -27.57 1.25
C ASP A 107 5.65 -27.79 0.02
N MET A 108 6.32 -26.76 -0.47
CA MET A 108 7.33 -26.92 -1.53
C MET A 108 8.48 -27.83 -1.09
N GLU A 109 8.96 -27.72 0.16
CA GLU A 109 9.97 -28.63 0.72
C GLU A 109 9.45 -30.07 0.80
N SER A 110 8.17 -30.28 1.14
CA SER A 110 7.54 -31.59 1.12
C SER A 110 7.50 -32.17 -0.30
N GLN A 111 7.07 -31.39 -1.30
CA GLN A 111 7.01 -31.83 -2.69
C GLN A 111 8.41 -32.18 -3.24
N ALA A 112 9.41 -31.36 -2.93
CA ALA A 112 10.79 -31.62 -3.34
C ALA A 112 11.40 -32.89 -2.72
N ASN A 113 10.92 -33.31 -1.54
CA ASN A 113 11.38 -34.55 -0.90
C ASN A 113 10.69 -35.80 -1.45
N ASN A 114 9.52 -35.65 -2.06
CA ASN A 114 8.73 -36.77 -2.58
C ASN A 114 8.96 -37.02 -4.09
N ASP A 115 9.92 -36.31 -4.69
CA ASP A 115 10.18 -36.34 -6.14
C ASP A 115 8.89 -36.12 -6.97
N ALA A 116 8.03 -35.21 -6.49
CA ALA A 116 6.75 -34.90 -7.11
C ALA A 116 6.93 -34.42 -8.56
N ASP A 117 5.98 -34.78 -9.42
CA ASP A 117 6.03 -34.45 -10.83
C ASP A 117 5.57 -33.01 -11.10
N PRO A 118 5.77 -32.47 -12.32
CA PRO A 118 5.38 -31.10 -12.63
C PRO A 118 3.89 -30.79 -12.43
N GLU A 119 3.00 -31.77 -12.62
CA GLU A 119 1.55 -31.59 -12.44
C GLU A 119 1.20 -31.46 -10.95
N ASP A 120 1.81 -32.29 -10.09
CA ASP A 120 1.67 -32.19 -8.62
C ASP A 120 2.16 -30.83 -8.10
N TRP A 121 3.27 -30.33 -8.65
CA TRP A 121 3.81 -29.01 -8.32
C TRP A 121 2.88 -27.88 -8.75
N GLU A 122 2.40 -27.91 -9.99
CA GLU A 122 1.46 -26.92 -10.51
C GLU A 122 0.20 -26.86 -9.64
N GLN A 123 -0.41 -28.01 -9.36
CA GLN A 123 -1.59 -28.09 -8.48
C GLN A 123 -1.30 -27.51 -7.09
N THR A 124 -0.16 -27.87 -6.49
CA THR A 124 0.20 -27.38 -5.15
C THR A 124 0.35 -25.86 -5.14
N LEU A 125 1.04 -25.29 -6.13
CA LEU A 125 1.25 -23.85 -6.22
C LEU A 125 -0.07 -23.10 -6.43
N ASP A 126 -0.96 -23.64 -7.28
CA ASP A 126 -2.26 -23.03 -7.57
C ASP A 126 -3.17 -23.04 -6.33
N GLU A 127 -3.23 -24.18 -5.61
CA GLU A 127 -3.94 -24.30 -4.33
C GLU A 127 -3.40 -23.31 -3.26
N LYS A 128 -2.08 -23.10 -3.23
CA LYS A 128 -1.45 -22.14 -2.31
C LYS A 128 -1.74 -20.69 -2.69
N ILE A 129 -1.77 -20.35 -3.98
CA ILE A 129 -2.20 -19.03 -4.45
C ILE A 129 -3.63 -18.74 -4.01
N ASP A 130 -4.55 -19.68 -4.22
CA ASP A 130 -5.95 -19.53 -3.84
C ASP A 130 -6.13 -19.42 -2.32
N THR A 131 -5.38 -20.22 -1.56
CA THR A 131 -5.35 -20.12 -0.09
C THR A 131 -4.85 -18.74 0.37
N MET A 132 -3.77 -18.23 -0.22
CA MET A 132 -3.25 -16.90 0.11
C MET A 132 -4.24 -15.79 -0.24
N LYS A 133 -4.92 -15.87 -1.39
CA LYS A 133 -5.99 -14.92 -1.79
C LYS A 133 -7.17 -14.96 -0.81
N ALA A 134 -7.63 -16.14 -0.43
CA ALA A 134 -8.72 -16.31 0.53
C ALA A 134 -8.37 -15.72 1.91
N ARG A 135 -7.20 -16.07 2.46
CA ARG A 135 -6.72 -15.51 3.74
C ARG A 135 -6.52 -14.00 3.67
N SER A 136 -6.08 -13.48 2.52
CA SER A 136 -5.99 -12.05 2.26
C SER A 136 -7.37 -11.37 2.30
N ALA A 137 -8.40 -11.97 1.70
CA ALA A 137 -9.75 -11.42 1.71
C ALA A 137 -10.31 -11.22 3.13
N ASP A 138 -10.07 -12.18 4.01
CA ASP A 138 -10.48 -12.15 5.42
C ASP A 138 -9.67 -11.12 6.21
N ARG A 139 -8.33 -11.13 6.02
CA ARG A 139 -7.41 -10.17 6.64
C ARG A 139 -7.80 -8.73 6.35
N TRP A 140 -8.23 -8.42 5.14
CA TRP A 140 -8.65 -7.05 4.78
C TRP A 140 -9.92 -6.60 5.53
N GLU A 141 -10.88 -7.49 5.80
CA GLU A 141 -12.06 -7.13 6.57
C GLU A 141 -11.79 -7.01 8.07
N GLU A 142 -10.87 -7.82 8.60
CA GLU A 142 -10.38 -7.64 9.96
C GLU A 142 -9.69 -6.28 10.11
N LEU A 143 -8.72 -5.97 9.24
CA LEU A 143 -7.99 -4.71 9.23
C LEU A 143 -8.93 -3.50 9.07
N ARG A 144 -9.96 -3.60 8.22
CA ARG A 144 -10.99 -2.56 8.08
C ARG A 144 -11.74 -2.35 9.39
N SER A 145 -12.29 -3.42 9.93
CA SER A 145 -13.15 -3.37 11.12
C SER A 145 -12.39 -2.87 12.33
N PHE A 146 -11.18 -3.40 12.55
CA PHE A 146 -10.28 -2.97 13.61
C PHE A 146 -9.90 -1.50 13.47
N GLY A 147 -9.42 -1.09 12.29
CA GLY A 147 -8.98 0.28 12.03
C GLY A 147 -10.08 1.29 12.26
N LYS A 148 -11.27 1.06 11.68
CA LYS A 148 -12.42 1.96 11.88
C LYS A 148 -12.85 2.04 13.34
N ARG A 149 -12.88 0.92 14.06
CA ARG A 149 -13.22 0.89 15.48
C ARG A 149 -12.24 1.72 16.30
N ARG A 150 -10.94 1.47 16.18
CA ARG A 150 -9.90 2.18 16.95
C ARG A 150 -9.84 3.67 16.60
N ILE A 151 -9.90 4.03 15.32
CA ILE A 151 -9.84 5.45 14.89
C ILE A 151 -11.05 6.25 15.40
N ARG A 152 -12.24 5.65 15.57
CA ARG A 152 -13.41 6.35 16.13
C ARG A 152 -13.22 6.81 17.57
N GLU A 153 -12.37 6.13 18.33
CA GLU A 153 -12.05 6.48 19.72
C GLU A 153 -11.25 7.78 19.83
N LEU A 154 -10.61 8.20 18.73
CA LEU A 154 -9.87 9.45 18.68
C LEU A 154 -10.79 10.68 18.63
N PRO A 155 -10.36 11.82 19.18
CA PRO A 155 -10.92 13.14 18.89
C PRO A 155 -11.06 13.39 17.38
N GLN A 156 -12.10 14.11 16.97
CA GLN A 156 -12.49 14.25 15.56
C GLN A 156 -11.35 14.78 14.66
N ASN A 157 -10.53 15.70 15.17
CA ASN A 157 -9.40 16.26 14.43
C ASN A 157 -8.25 15.26 14.22
N LEU A 158 -8.09 14.28 15.10
CA LEU A 158 -7.04 13.25 15.00
C LEU A 158 -7.41 12.09 14.08
N ARG A 159 -8.70 11.91 13.73
CA ARG A 159 -9.15 10.77 12.93
C ARG A 159 -8.59 10.76 11.50
N PRO A 160 -8.64 11.88 10.74
CA PRO A 160 -8.09 11.90 9.39
C PRO A 160 -6.57 11.57 9.33
N PRO A 161 -5.68 12.20 10.13
CA PRO A 161 -4.27 11.88 10.07
C PRO A 161 -3.98 10.45 10.55
N ALA A 162 -4.72 9.92 11.53
CA ALA A 162 -4.60 8.53 11.95
C ALA A 162 -5.02 7.55 10.85
N ALA A 163 -6.15 7.80 10.17
CA ALA A 163 -6.62 6.98 9.06
C ALA A 163 -5.64 6.98 7.88
N ARG A 164 -4.98 8.11 7.63
CA ARG A 164 -3.94 8.24 6.60
C ARG A 164 -2.69 7.44 6.94
N ALA A 165 -2.18 7.55 8.16
CA ALA A 165 -1.03 6.77 8.63
C ALA A 165 -1.33 5.27 8.60
N TYR A 166 -2.49 4.86 9.13
CA TYR A 166 -2.95 3.48 9.08
C TYR A 166 -3.05 2.99 7.65
N GLY A 167 -3.74 3.70 6.76
CA GLY A 167 -3.82 3.36 5.34
C GLY A 167 -2.44 3.20 4.69
N GLY A 168 -1.49 4.08 5.03
CA GLY A 168 -0.09 4.00 4.60
C GLY A 168 0.57 2.68 4.96
N SER A 169 0.42 2.25 6.20
CA SER A 169 0.94 0.97 6.68
C SER A 169 0.26 -0.24 6.01
N LEU A 170 -1.03 -0.16 5.71
CA LEU A 170 -1.77 -1.20 4.98
C LEU A 170 -1.21 -1.44 3.58
N SER A 171 -0.71 -0.39 2.90
CA SER A 171 -0.06 -0.53 1.59
C SER A 171 1.17 -1.46 1.65
N ALA A 172 1.91 -1.45 2.76
CA ALA A 172 3.09 -2.28 2.93
C ALA A 172 2.73 -3.77 3.01
N ILE A 173 1.65 -4.09 3.74
CA ILE A 173 1.10 -5.46 3.83
C ILE A 173 0.63 -5.93 2.45
N ALA A 174 -0.09 -5.09 1.72
CA ALA A 174 -0.57 -5.43 0.37
C ALA A 174 0.58 -5.70 -0.60
N GLN A 175 1.67 -4.92 -0.55
CA GLN A 175 2.85 -5.16 -1.38
C GLN A 175 3.52 -6.50 -1.06
N PHE A 176 3.57 -6.92 0.20
CA PHE A 176 4.09 -8.23 0.55
C PHE A 176 3.21 -9.34 -0.04
N VAL A 177 1.88 -9.29 0.20
CA VAL A 177 0.93 -10.27 -0.34
C VAL A 177 1.03 -10.35 -1.88
N ASP A 178 1.01 -9.22 -2.56
CA ASP A 178 1.08 -9.15 -4.03
C ASP A 178 2.40 -9.70 -4.58
N ASN A 179 3.53 -9.39 -3.95
CA ASN A 179 4.82 -9.96 -4.35
C ASN A 179 4.87 -11.48 -4.17
N SER A 180 4.30 -11.99 -3.08
CA SER A 180 4.22 -13.43 -2.81
C SER A 180 3.35 -14.16 -3.84
N ILE A 181 2.13 -13.68 -4.08
CA ILE A 181 1.20 -14.29 -5.06
C ILE A 181 1.83 -14.26 -6.46
N ARG A 182 2.40 -13.12 -6.86
CA ARG A 182 3.01 -12.98 -8.20
C ARG A 182 4.17 -13.93 -8.41
N TRP A 183 5.03 -14.08 -7.40
CA TRP A 183 6.15 -15.02 -7.51
C TRP A 183 5.67 -16.46 -7.71
N LEU A 184 4.59 -16.86 -7.03
CA LEU A 184 4.00 -18.19 -7.21
C LEU A 184 3.37 -18.35 -8.59
N MET A 185 2.67 -17.32 -9.10
CA MET A 185 2.14 -17.33 -10.47
C MET A 185 3.27 -17.45 -11.51
N ASP A 186 4.35 -16.67 -11.34
CA ASP A 186 5.53 -16.74 -12.21
C ASP A 186 6.19 -18.14 -12.14
N ALA A 187 6.14 -18.81 -10.97
CA ALA A 187 6.64 -20.16 -10.79
C ALA A 187 5.80 -21.20 -11.54
N ILE A 188 4.47 -21.06 -11.56
CA ILE A 188 3.57 -21.89 -12.37
C ILE A 188 3.86 -21.69 -13.86
N ASP A 189 3.95 -20.43 -14.32
CA ASP A 189 4.21 -20.12 -15.73
C ASP A 189 5.56 -20.67 -16.24
N THR A 190 6.51 -20.92 -15.33
CA THR A 190 7.86 -21.42 -15.62
C THR A 190 8.11 -22.81 -15.05
N ILE A 191 7.05 -23.56 -14.74
CA ILE A 191 7.16 -24.77 -13.91
C ILE A 191 8.13 -25.81 -14.49
N SER A 192 8.18 -25.94 -15.82
CA SER A 192 9.07 -26.87 -16.54
C SER A 192 10.56 -26.66 -16.26
N GLU A 193 10.97 -25.41 -15.99
CA GLU A 193 12.34 -25.07 -15.60
C GLU A 193 12.52 -25.06 -14.07
N TRP A 194 11.46 -24.67 -13.37
CA TRP A 194 11.44 -24.47 -11.93
C TRP A 194 11.61 -25.80 -11.17
N PHE A 195 10.87 -26.85 -11.54
CA PHE A 195 10.85 -28.12 -10.78
C PHE A 195 12.18 -28.86 -10.83
N GLN A 196 12.94 -28.74 -11.93
CA GLN A 196 14.28 -29.32 -12.08
C GLN A 196 15.30 -28.71 -11.10
N GLN A 197 15.00 -27.55 -10.55
CA GLN A 197 15.83 -26.80 -9.61
C GLN A 197 15.07 -26.46 -8.32
N ALA A 198 14.10 -27.30 -7.93
CA ALA A 198 13.16 -27.03 -6.84
C ALA A 198 13.85 -26.52 -5.56
N TRP A 199 14.92 -27.17 -5.11
CA TRP A 199 15.66 -26.74 -3.91
C TRP A 199 16.31 -25.36 -4.02
N ALA A 200 16.79 -24.97 -5.21
CA ALA A 200 17.31 -23.64 -5.43
C ALA A 200 16.16 -22.61 -5.37
N LYS A 201 15.02 -22.94 -5.98
CA LYS A 201 13.84 -22.07 -6.01
C LYS A 201 13.15 -21.90 -4.65
N ILE A 202 13.10 -22.96 -3.84
CA ILE A 202 12.64 -22.89 -2.44
C ILE A 202 13.52 -21.91 -1.64
N LYS A 203 14.83 -21.92 -1.84
CA LYS A 203 15.76 -20.98 -1.18
C LYS A 203 15.56 -19.55 -1.68
N GLU A 204 15.37 -19.36 -2.98
CA GLU A 204 15.02 -18.06 -3.56
C GLU A 204 13.74 -17.51 -2.96
N TRP A 205 12.67 -18.32 -2.88
CA TRP A 205 11.41 -17.97 -2.22
C TRP A 205 11.62 -17.56 -0.76
N ALA A 206 12.29 -18.39 0.04
CA ALA A 206 12.49 -18.12 1.46
C ALA A 206 13.23 -16.79 1.68
N SER A 207 14.25 -16.52 0.87
CA SER A 207 14.99 -15.25 0.89
C SER A 207 14.12 -14.07 0.46
N ALA A 208 13.35 -14.23 -0.62
CA ALA A 208 12.46 -13.17 -1.12
C ALA A 208 11.36 -12.83 -0.11
N ALA A 209 10.68 -13.83 0.45
CA ALA A 209 9.65 -13.68 1.46
C ALA A 209 10.17 -13.00 2.73
N GLN A 210 11.38 -13.36 3.20
CA GLN A 210 12.02 -12.68 4.32
C GLN A 210 12.29 -11.20 4.02
N ASN A 211 12.84 -10.90 2.84
CA ASN A 211 13.10 -9.52 2.42
C ASN A 211 11.82 -8.68 2.30
N TRP A 212 10.73 -9.27 1.78
CA TRP A 212 9.44 -8.58 1.70
C TRP A 212 8.83 -8.33 3.08
N PHE A 213 8.92 -9.31 3.98
CA PHE A 213 8.47 -9.17 5.37
C PHE A 213 9.20 -8.03 6.09
N GLU A 214 10.53 -7.98 6.01
CA GLU A 214 11.35 -6.95 6.66
C GLU A 214 11.04 -5.56 6.09
N LYS A 215 10.97 -5.43 4.76
CA LYS A 215 10.60 -4.16 4.11
C LYS A 215 9.21 -3.69 4.51
N ALA A 216 8.25 -4.61 4.58
CA ALA A 216 6.90 -4.28 5.00
C ALA A 216 6.87 -3.84 6.47
N LEU A 217 7.59 -4.55 7.35
CA LEU A 217 7.72 -4.20 8.76
C LEU A 217 8.35 -2.81 8.97
N ASP A 218 9.45 -2.52 8.26
CA ASP A 218 10.12 -1.22 8.32
C ASP A 218 9.20 -0.11 7.80
N THR A 219 8.42 -0.38 6.75
CA THR A 219 7.47 0.59 6.21
C THR A 219 6.31 0.84 7.17
N ILE A 220 5.77 -0.20 7.82
CA ILE A 220 4.73 -0.08 8.85
C ILE A 220 5.26 0.79 9.98
N LYS A 221 6.42 0.44 10.56
CA LYS A 221 7.06 1.23 11.61
C LYS A 221 7.37 2.65 11.18
N GLY A 222 7.73 2.88 9.92
CA GLY A 222 7.96 4.22 9.37
C GLY A 222 6.68 5.08 9.29
N TRP A 223 5.51 4.46 9.15
CA TRP A 223 4.22 5.16 9.13
C TRP A 223 3.67 5.48 10.53
N PHE A 224 4.13 4.78 11.57
CA PHE A 224 3.72 5.04 12.96
C PHE A 224 4.81 5.71 13.79
N GLY A 225 6.06 5.55 13.40
CA GLY A 225 7.20 6.24 13.95
C GLY A 225 7.27 7.67 13.42
N ALA A 226 7.23 8.64 14.33
CA ALA A 226 7.85 9.92 14.06
C ALA A 226 9.37 9.70 13.98
N TYR A 227 10.03 10.15 12.91
CA TYR A 227 11.45 10.45 12.95
C TYR A 227 11.62 11.55 14.00
N VAL A 228 11.92 11.17 15.24
CA VAL A 228 12.30 12.11 16.30
C VAL A 228 13.71 12.56 15.97
N ASP A 229 13.83 13.53 15.06
CA ASP A 229 15.09 14.25 14.98
C ASP A 229 15.24 15.05 16.27
N ARG A 230 16.45 15.00 16.81
CA ARG A 230 16.86 15.36 18.18
C ARG A 230 16.59 16.82 18.60
N PHE A 231 15.82 17.59 17.83
CA PHE A 231 15.68 19.04 17.95
C PHE A 231 14.26 19.61 17.76
N GLY A 232 13.21 18.79 17.61
CA GLY A 232 11.83 19.29 17.77
C GLY A 232 11.32 20.22 16.66
N GLU A 233 11.79 20.09 15.42
CA GLU A 233 11.19 20.73 14.24
C GLU A 233 10.68 19.67 13.22
N PRO A 234 9.55 19.92 12.53
CA PRO A 234 9.02 19.02 11.51
C PRO A 234 9.80 19.19 10.19
N CYS A 235 10.50 18.15 9.77
CA CYS A 235 11.13 18.07 8.45
C CYS A 235 10.76 16.76 7.75
N SER A 236 10.13 16.87 6.58
CA SER A 236 10.11 15.81 5.55
C SER A 236 11.47 15.75 4.82
N PRO A 237 11.83 14.67 4.07
CA PRO A 237 10.98 13.54 3.69
C PRO A 237 11.51 12.13 4.05
N ARG A 238 10.53 11.24 4.26
CA ARG A 238 10.43 9.79 3.99
C ARG A 238 11.69 9.09 3.44
N PRO A 239 12.09 7.92 3.98
CA PRO A 239 13.15 7.10 3.38
C PRO A 239 12.72 6.62 1.99
N SER A 240 13.34 7.17 0.97
CA SER A 240 13.22 6.72 -0.42
C SER A 240 14.13 5.50 -0.64
N SER A 241 13.58 4.30 -0.56
CA SER A 241 14.25 3.16 -1.19
C SER A 241 13.89 3.14 -2.68
N THR A 242 14.86 3.63 -3.45
CA THR A 242 15.15 3.48 -4.90
C THR A 242 14.91 4.65 -5.85
N THR A 243 16.06 5.12 -6.35
CA THR A 243 16.36 5.92 -7.55
C THR A 243 16.04 7.42 -7.50
N THR A 244 17.14 8.16 -7.34
CA THR A 244 17.35 9.60 -7.35
C THR A 244 16.74 10.30 -8.56
N VAL A 245 15.76 11.19 -8.32
CA VAL A 245 15.64 12.47 -9.03
C VAL A 245 15.33 13.53 -7.97
N PRO A 246 16.15 14.59 -7.83
CA PRO A 246 15.91 15.63 -6.83
C PRO A 246 14.66 16.42 -7.23
N LEU A 247 13.57 16.23 -6.50
CA LEU A 247 12.43 17.14 -6.52
C LEU A 247 12.90 18.44 -5.86
N ARG A 248 13.27 19.42 -6.70
CA ARG A 248 13.42 20.81 -6.27
C ARG A 248 12.18 21.21 -5.52
N SER A 249 12.39 21.75 -4.32
CA SER A 249 11.45 22.57 -3.55
C SER A 249 10.56 23.38 -4.51
N ALA A 250 9.26 23.09 -4.50
CA ALA A 250 8.29 23.86 -5.24
C ALA A 250 6.99 23.91 -4.44
N LYS A 251 6.63 25.12 -4.00
CA LYS A 251 5.26 25.53 -3.65
C LYS A 251 4.34 25.50 -4.89
N GLY A 252 4.51 24.53 -5.77
CA GLY A 252 3.86 24.43 -7.07
C GLY A 252 3.16 23.09 -7.16
N LEU A 253 1.97 23.10 -7.76
CA LEU A 253 1.17 21.91 -8.05
C LEU A 253 2.07 20.72 -8.43
N PRO A 254 1.82 19.51 -7.88
CA PRO A 254 2.54 18.34 -8.31
C PRO A 254 2.39 18.20 -9.83
N ASP A 255 3.48 17.83 -10.50
CA ASP A 255 3.54 17.70 -11.96
C ASP A 255 2.58 16.60 -12.45
N LEU A 256 1.33 16.99 -12.70
CA LEU A 256 0.24 16.13 -13.13
C LEU A 256 0.56 15.43 -14.45
N GLU A 257 1.42 15.99 -15.31
CA GLU A 257 1.85 15.34 -16.55
C GLU A 257 2.77 14.15 -16.25
N SER A 258 3.74 14.30 -15.34
CA SER A 258 4.60 13.19 -14.87
C SER A 258 3.80 12.09 -14.17
N ILE A 259 2.74 12.45 -13.45
CA ILE A 259 1.85 11.52 -12.74
C ILE A 259 0.94 10.77 -13.71
N THR A 260 0.30 11.49 -14.63
CA THR A 260 -0.56 10.90 -15.66
C THR A 260 0.27 9.99 -16.55
N ALA A 261 1.47 10.42 -16.98
CA ALA A 261 2.39 9.58 -17.74
C ALA A 261 2.89 8.36 -16.94
N ARG A 262 2.98 8.43 -15.61
CA ARG A 262 3.30 7.27 -14.76
C ARG A 262 2.12 6.32 -14.66
N LEU A 263 0.91 6.80 -14.48
CA LEU A 263 -0.29 5.96 -14.40
C LEU A 263 -0.63 5.33 -15.77
N GLU A 264 -0.43 6.07 -16.86
CA GLU A 264 -0.53 5.56 -18.25
C GLU A 264 0.57 4.52 -18.56
N LYS A 265 1.82 4.76 -18.13
CA LYS A 265 2.90 3.74 -18.24
C LYS A 265 2.64 2.48 -17.44
N VAL A 266 1.75 2.58 -16.46
CA VAL A 266 1.32 1.50 -15.59
C VAL A 266 -0.10 1.05 -16.02
N GLY A 267 -0.47 1.20 -17.30
CA GLY A 267 -1.63 0.53 -17.90
C GLY A 267 -3.01 0.88 -17.32
N LEU A 268 -3.12 1.98 -16.57
CA LEU A 268 -4.41 2.47 -16.10
C LEU A 268 -4.97 3.45 -17.12
N ASP A 269 -5.88 2.98 -17.96
CA ASP A 269 -6.45 3.81 -19.03
C ASP A 269 -7.73 4.56 -18.58
N ARG A 270 -8.25 4.21 -17.39
CA ARG A 270 -9.54 4.68 -16.85
C ARG A 270 -9.46 5.12 -15.39
N PHE A 271 -8.61 6.11 -15.12
CA PHE A 271 -8.57 6.77 -13.82
C PHE A 271 -8.87 8.26 -13.93
N LEU A 272 -9.44 8.80 -12.85
CA LEU A 272 -9.67 10.22 -12.66
C LEU A 272 -8.90 10.66 -11.43
N LEU A 273 -7.90 11.53 -11.63
CA LEU A 273 -7.31 12.28 -10.52
C LEU A 273 -8.25 13.43 -10.17
N VAL A 274 -8.89 13.33 -9.01
CA VAL A 274 -9.82 14.35 -8.52
C VAL A 274 -9.22 15.00 -7.28
N ARG A 275 -9.17 16.34 -7.27
CA ARG A 275 -8.79 17.10 -6.08
C ARG A 275 -9.95 17.10 -5.09
N LYS A 276 -9.71 16.63 -3.87
CA LYS A 276 -10.69 16.52 -2.79
C LYS A 276 -10.13 17.22 -1.55
N GLY A 277 -10.55 18.46 -1.33
CA GLY A 277 -9.92 19.36 -0.35
C GLY A 277 -8.51 19.75 -0.79
N ASP A 278 -7.55 19.59 0.12
CA ASP A 278 -6.13 19.89 -0.12
C ASP A 278 -5.36 18.73 -0.79
N GLU A 279 -6.05 17.65 -1.15
CA GLU A 279 -5.42 16.40 -1.59
C GLU A 279 -5.87 15.96 -2.99
N TRP A 280 -5.05 15.14 -3.63
CA TRP A 280 -5.38 14.42 -4.86
C TRP A 280 -5.84 12.99 -4.53
N VAL A 281 -6.91 12.54 -5.17
CA VAL A 281 -7.45 11.18 -5.01
C VAL A 281 -7.57 10.53 -6.38
N VAL A 282 -7.10 9.29 -6.51
CA VAL A 282 -7.33 8.48 -7.70
C VAL A 282 -8.73 7.84 -7.57
N GLN A 283 -9.65 8.21 -8.46
CA GLN A 283 -10.91 7.51 -8.67
C GLN A 283 -10.75 6.56 -9.86
N LEU A 284 -10.93 5.28 -9.61
CA LEU A 284 -11.00 4.28 -10.67
C LEU A 284 -12.44 4.26 -11.21
N SER A 285 -12.58 4.34 -12.52
CA SER A 285 -13.88 4.08 -13.16
C SER A 285 -13.97 2.57 -13.34
N LEU A 286 -14.57 1.88 -12.35
CA LEU A 286 -14.96 0.47 -12.49
C LEU A 286 -16.05 0.33 -13.56
#